data_AF-A0AAV0JVB2-F1
#
_entry.id   AF-A0AAV0JVB2-F1
#
_cell.length_a   1.000
_cell.length_b   1.000
_cell.length_c   1.000
_cell.angle_alpha   90.00
_cell.angle_beta   90.00
_cell.angle_gamma   90.00
#
_symmetry.space_group_name_H-M   'P 1'
#
loop_
_entity.id
_entity.type
_entity.pdbx_description
1 polymer ?
#
loop_
_entity_poly.entity_id
_entity_poly.type
_entity_poly.pdbx_seq_one_letter_code
_entity_poly.pdbx_strand_id
1 'polypeptide(L)'
;GQWCTRVPLICFGTVEWHLPDRCLRQFGREQCIPFEVPASQRAFHGRDGRQGTRDWPTKLQEFIAIWENRQLQDIVTPNQVGRMGYHDPYLDRYRQTSVRYMTPEGAADGALVDGVERIKDITTGRNDLGNEDVGYIR
;
A
#
# COMPACT_ATOMS: atom_id res chain seq x y z
N GLY A 1 -0.95 4.91 -20.82
CA GLY A 1 -1.67 5.32 -19.60
C GLY A 1 -0.88 4.86 -18.41
N GLN A 2 -0.69 5.68 -17.38
CA GLN A 2 -0.01 5.24 -16.17
C GLN A 2 -0.82 4.13 -15.50
N TRP A 3 -0.24 2.94 -15.40
CA TRP A 3 -0.77 1.86 -14.56
C TRP A 3 -0.51 2.13 -13.06
N CYS A 4 0.39 3.08 -12.75
CA CYS A 4 0.76 3.53 -11.40
C CYS A 4 -0.21 4.58 -10.84
N THR A 5 -1.33 4.86 -11.48
CA THR A 5 -2.25 5.90 -11.02
C THR A 5 -3.20 5.38 -9.95
N ARG A 6 -3.39 6.13 -8.87
CA ARG A 6 -4.31 5.78 -7.78
C ARG A 6 -5.69 6.41 -7.97
N VAL A 7 -6.64 5.68 -8.53
CA VAL A 7 -7.96 6.22 -8.93
C VAL A 7 -9.14 5.32 -8.60
N PRO A 8 -10.35 5.89 -8.48
CA PRO A 8 -11.57 5.11 -8.44
C PRO A 8 -11.87 4.48 -9.81
N LEU A 9 -12.14 3.18 -9.82
CA LEU A 9 -12.77 2.43 -10.90
C LEU A 9 -14.29 2.48 -10.69
N ILE A 10 -15.01 3.00 -11.68
CA ILE A 10 -16.46 3.26 -11.59
C ILE A 10 -17.20 2.30 -12.52
N CYS A 11 -18.11 1.49 -11.98
CA CYS A 11 -18.88 0.52 -12.75
C CYS A 11 -20.29 0.33 -12.14
N PHE A 12 -21.36 0.57 -12.92
CA PHE A 12 -22.77 0.32 -12.54
C PHE A 12 -23.19 0.77 -11.12
N GLY A 13 -22.77 1.96 -10.68
CA GLY A 13 -23.11 2.50 -9.34
C GLY A 13 -22.22 2.00 -8.20
N THR A 14 -21.20 1.21 -8.51
CA THR A 14 -20.13 0.79 -7.60
C THR A 14 -18.86 1.57 -7.90
N VAL A 15 -18.09 1.83 -6.83
CA VAL A 15 -16.77 2.42 -6.90
C VAL A 15 -15.79 1.50 -6.17
N GLU A 16 -14.75 1.08 -6.87
CA GLU A 16 -13.59 0.38 -6.30
C GLU A 16 -12.34 1.23 -6.49
N TRP A 17 -11.29 1.06 -5.68
CA TRP A 17 -10.06 1.83 -5.88
C TRP A 17 -8.96 0.98 -6.52
N HIS A 18 -8.37 1.51 -7.59
CA HIS A 18 -7.09 1.04 -8.12
C HIS A 18 -5.95 1.55 -7.22
N LEU A 19 -5.25 0.65 -6.54
CA LEU A 19 -4.23 0.94 -5.53
C LEU A 19 -2.87 0.33 -5.92
N PRO A 20 -2.22 0.84 -6.98
CA PRO A 20 -0.99 0.23 -7.52
C PRO A 20 0.21 0.41 -6.57
N ASP A 21 0.13 1.31 -5.59
CA ASP A 21 1.10 1.44 -4.50
C ASP A 21 1.20 0.19 -3.62
N ARG A 22 0.37 -0.83 -3.80
CA ARG A 22 0.46 -2.11 -3.06
C ARG A 22 1.27 -3.19 -3.78
N CYS A 23 1.56 -3.01 -5.07
CA CYS A 23 2.17 -4.04 -5.90
C CYS A 23 3.33 -3.53 -6.77
N LEU A 24 3.90 -2.36 -6.47
CA LEU A 24 5.01 -1.75 -7.23
C LEU A 24 6.19 -2.71 -7.45
N ARG A 25 6.52 -3.56 -6.46
CA ARG A 25 7.59 -4.57 -6.58
C ARG A 25 7.37 -5.58 -7.71
N GLN A 26 6.13 -5.97 -7.98
CA GLN A 26 5.83 -6.94 -9.06
C GLN A 26 6.16 -6.37 -10.44
N PHE A 27 6.30 -5.04 -10.54
CA PHE A 27 6.61 -4.31 -11.76
C PHE A 27 8.01 -3.68 -11.74
N GLY A 28 8.89 -4.10 -10.82
CA GLY A 28 10.27 -3.64 -10.76
C GLY A 28 10.44 -2.19 -10.27
N ARG A 29 9.45 -1.63 -9.58
CA ARG A 29 9.54 -0.30 -8.95
C ARG A 29 9.83 -0.40 -7.46
N GLU A 30 10.46 0.64 -6.92
CA GLU A 30 10.59 0.80 -5.48
C GLU A 30 9.23 0.90 -4.82
N GLN A 31 9.13 0.25 -3.67
CA GLN A 31 7.88 0.04 -2.98
C GLN A 31 7.79 0.96 -1.78
N CYS A 32 6.98 2.00 -1.91
CA CYS A 32 6.64 2.84 -0.77
C CYS A 32 5.76 2.09 0.22
N ILE A 33 5.64 2.64 1.42
CA ILE A 33 4.60 2.26 2.37
C ILE A 33 3.24 2.53 1.70
N PRO A 34 2.37 1.51 1.54
CA PRO A 34 1.08 1.71 0.88
C PRO A 34 0.24 2.75 1.60
N PHE A 35 -0.45 3.58 0.82
CA PHE A 35 -1.39 4.55 1.35
C PHE A 35 -2.64 3.84 1.90
N GLU A 36 -3.23 4.47 2.92
CA GLU A 36 -4.49 3.99 3.48
C GLU A 36 -5.60 3.98 2.44
N VAL A 37 -6.40 2.91 2.44
CA VAL A 37 -7.52 2.78 1.50
C VAL A 37 -8.48 3.95 1.74
N PRO A 38 -8.93 4.67 0.70
CA PRO A 38 -9.85 5.78 0.89
C PRO A 38 -11.12 5.27 1.57
N ALA A 39 -11.56 5.94 2.64
CA ALA A 39 -12.74 5.53 3.41
C ALA A 39 -14.00 5.41 2.54
N SER A 40 -14.05 6.20 1.46
CA SER A 40 -15.10 6.16 0.44
C SER A 40 -15.26 4.81 -0.23
N GLN A 41 -14.23 3.96 -0.29
CA GLN A 41 -14.35 2.59 -0.81
C GLN A 41 -15.44 1.80 -0.08
N ARG A 42 -15.49 1.89 1.26
CA ARG A 42 -16.49 1.18 2.07
C ARG A 42 -17.92 1.73 1.88
N ALA A 43 -18.05 3.00 1.50
CA ALA A 43 -19.35 3.67 1.35
C ALA A 43 -20.16 3.17 0.14
N PHE A 44 -19.53 2.43 -0.78
CA PHE A 44 -20.17 1.88 -1.99
C PHE A 44 -20.27 0.34 -2.00
N HIS A 45 -19.49 -0.39 -1.18
CA HIS A 45 -19.61 -1.85 -1.06
C HIS A 45 -20.85 -2.35 -0.28
N GLY A 46 -21.63 -1.45 0.35
CA GLY A 46 -22.82 -1.79 1.14
C GLY A 46 -24.17 -1.45 0.50
N ARG A 47 -24.20 -0.97 -0.75
CA ARG A 47 -25.44 -0.56 -1.41
C ARG A 47 -25.84 -1.60 -2.45
N ASP A 48 -26.62 -2.59 -2.02
CA ASP A 48 -27.29 -3.52 -2.93
C ASP A 48 -28.14 -2.71 -3.93
N GLY A 49 -28.04 -3.03 -5.22
CA GLY A 49 -28.63 -2.29 -6.36
C GLY A 49 -30.17 -2.24 -6.37
N ARG A 50 -30.79 -2.64 -5.26
CA ARG A 50 -32.24 -2.69 -5.00
C ARG A 50 -32.81 -1.41 -4.41
N GLN A 51 -31.97 -0.51 -3.87
CA GLN A 51 -32.45 0.80 -3.41
C GLN A 51 -32.55 1.77 -4.59
N GLY A 52 -33.76 1.85 -5.15
CA GLY A 52 -34.12 2.60 -6.35
C GLY A 52 -33.56 4.02 -6.45
N THR A 53 -33.33 4.42 -7.70
CA THR A 53 -33.12 5.77 -8.24
C THR A 53 -32.61 6.79 -7.23
N ARG A 54 -31.32 6.70 -6.91
CA ARG A 54 -30.71 7.53 -5.87
C ARG A 54 -29.57 8.35 -6.45
N ASP A 55 -29.93 9.41 -7.16
CA ASP A 55 -29.06 10.49 -7.71
C ASP A 55 -27.58 10.09 -7.87
N TRP A 56 -27.36 9.12 -8.76
CA TRP A 56 -26.03 8.61 -9.06
C TRP A 56 -25.08 9.69 -9.58
N PRO A 57 -25.51 10.63 -10.45
CA PRO A 57 -24.65 11.71 -10.90
C PRO A 57 -24.04 12.51 -9.74
N THR A 58 -24.86 12.97 -8.78
CA THR A 58 -24.36 13.74 -7.62
C THR A 58 -23.45 12.90 -6.74
N LYS A 59 -23.79 11.63 -6.50
CA LYS A 59 -22.97 10.74 -5.65
C LYS A 59 -21.64 10.34 -6.26
N LEU A 60 -21.57 10.28 -7.58
CA LEU A 60 -20.36 9.90 -8.31
C LEU A 60 -19.51 11.11 -8.70
N GLN A 61 -20.02 12.34 -8.54
CA GLN A 61 -19.38 13.56 -8.98
C GLN A 61 -17.92 13.69 -8.50
N GLU A 62 -17.65 13.39 -7.22
CA GLU A 62 -16.29 13.45 -6.67
C GLU A 62 -15.35 12.44 -7.34
N PHE A 63 -15.82 11.22 -7.62
CA PHE A 63 -15.01 10.17 -8.25
C PHE A 63 -14.79 10.45 -9.73
N ILE A 64 -15.80 10.99 -10.41
CA ILE A 64 -15.68 11.45 -11.80
C ILE A 64 -14.61 12.53 -11.88
N ALA A 65 -14.61 13.51 -10.98
CA ALA A 65 -13.59 14.56 -10.96
C ALA A 65 -12.18 13.99 -10.74
N ILE A 66 -12.01 13.00 -9.84
CA ILE A 66 -10.71 12.33 -9.64
C ILE A 66 -10.29 11.56 -10.89
N TRP A 67 -11.22 10.85 -11.54
CA TRP A 67 -10.95 10.09 -12.76
C TRP A 67 -10.57 10.98 -13.96
N GLU A 68 -11.26 12.10 -14.12
CA GLU A 68 -10.95 13.10 -15.14
C GLU A 68 -9.55 13.69 -14.93
N ASN A 69 -9.17 13.94 -13.67
CA ASN A 69 -7.87 14.46 -13.27
C ASN A 69 -6.87 13.38 -12.86
N ARG A 70 -7.04 12.14 -13.35
CA ARG A 70 -6.26 10.98 -12.89
C ARG A 70 -4.74 11.15 -13.00
N GLN A 71 -4.25 11.93 -13.96
CA GLN A 71 -2.80 12.19 -14.12
C GLN A 71 -2.18 12.86 -12.87
N LEU A 72 -2.98 13.55 -12.06
CA LEU A 72 -2.54 14.14 -10.79
C LEU A 72 -2.38 13.09 -9.67
N GLN A 73 -2.83 11.86 -9.91
CA GLN A 73 -2.84 10.76 -8.93
C GLN A 73 -1.77 9.71 -9.22
N ASP A 74 -0.78 10.04 -10.04
CA ASP A 74 0.30 9.13 -10.38
C ASP A 74 1.24 8.89 -9.20
N ILE A 75 1.47 7.61 -8.91
CA ILE A 75 2.50 7.20 -7.97
C ILE A 75 3.83 7.21 -8.71
N VAL A 76 4.65 8.21 -8.39
CA VAL A 76 5.99 8.38 -8.94
C VAL A 76 6.99 7.74 -7.98
N THR A 77 7.42 6.52 -8.29
CA THR A 77 8.54 5.86 -7.61
C THR A 77 9.61 5.47 -8.62
N PRO A 78 10.90 5.53 -8.26
CA PRO A 78 11.98 5.08 -9.12
C PRO A 78 11.91 3.56 -9.35
N ASN A 79 12.69 3.08 -10.31
CA ASN A 79 12.86 1.64 -10.51
C ASN A 79 13.64 1.06 -9.33
N GLN A 80 13.26 -0.14 -8.89
CA GLN A 80 13.98 -0.86 -7.86
C GLN A 80 15.38 -1.20 -8.36
N VAL A 81 16.39 -0.71 -7.65
CA VAL A 81 17.78 -1.09 -7.87
C VAL A 81 18.19 -2.10 -6.79
N GLY A 82 18.70 -3.26 -7.21
CA GLY A 82 19.16 -4.29 -6.29
C GLY A 82 18.07 -4.85 -5.37
N ARG A 83 18.49 -5.44 -4.25
CA ARG A 83 17.58 -5.93 -3.20
C ARG A 83 17.32 -4.82 -2.19
N MET A 84 16.08 -4.69 -1.74
CA MET A 84 15.73 -3.85 -0.60
C MET A 84 16.48 -4.33 0.65
N GLY A 85 16.99 -3.38 1.44
CA GLY A 85 17.65 -3.68 2.70
C GLY A 85 16.69 -4.34 3.68
N TYR A 86 17.20 -5.16 4.60
CA TYR A 86 16.33 -5.86 5.55
C TYR A 86 15.46 -4.87 6.33
N HIS A 87 16.03 -3.76 6.81
CA HIS A 87 15.36 -2.66 7.52
C HIS A 87 14.72 -1.59 6.61
N ASP A 88 14.36 -1.96 5.38
CA ASP A 88 13.57 -1.07 4.54
C ASP A 88 12.19 -0.81 5.20
N PRO A 89 11.73 0.46 5.32
CA PRO A 89 10.48 0.78 6.01
C PRO A 89 9.26 0.02 5.50
N TYR A 90 9.23 -0.30 4.20
CA TYR A 90 8.16 -1.14 3.65
C TYR A 90 8.28 -2.59 4.11
N LEU A 91 9.48 -3.18 4.13
CA LEU A 91 9.66 -4.56 4.59
C LEU A 91 9.37 -4.72 6.08
N ASP A 92 9.68 -3.71 6.89
CA ASP A 92 9.30 -3.68 8.30
C ASP A 92 7.79 -3.76 8.47
N ARG A 93 7.06 -2.87 7.78
CA ARG A 93 5.59 -2.90 7.80
C ARG A 93 5.04 -4.22 7.26
N TYR A 94 5.61 -4.75 6.18
CA TYR A 94 5.19 -6.03 5.59
C TYR A 94 5.37 -7.19 6.57
N ARG A 95 6.52 -7.28 7.27
CA ARG A 95 6.77 -8.30 8.30
C ARG A 95 5.79 -8.21 9.47
N GLN A 96 5.38 -7.00 9.86
CA GLN A 96 4.48 -6.75 10.99
C GLN A 96 3.00 -6.98 10.66
N THR A 97 2.58 -6.69 9.42
CA THR A 97 1.15 -6.57 9.08
C THR A 97 0.65 -7.62 8.09
N SER A 98 1.53 -8.36 7.42
CA SER A 98 1.16 -9.32 6.40
C SER A 98 1.52 -10.76 6.77
N VAL A 99 0.75 -11.70 6.23
CA VAL A 99 1.11 -13.11 6.23
C VAL A 99 2.27 -13.31 5.26
N ARG A 100 3.45 -13.64 5.78
CA ARG A 100 4.68 -13.78 4.99
C ARG A 100 4.83 -15.13 4.30
N TYR A 101 4.29 -16.18 4.91
CA TYR A 101 4.51 -17.56 4.49
C TYR A 101 3.19 -18.30 4.48
N MET A 102 2.95 -19.07 3.41
CA MET A 102 1.77 -19.95 3.30
C MET A 102 2.08 -21.38 3.80
N THR A 103 3.36 -21.69 4.03
CA THR A 103 3.83 -23.03 4.43
C THR A 103 4.69 -22.99 5.69
N PRO A 104 4.75 -24.08 6.47
CA PRO A 104 5.63 -24.19 7.64
C PRO A 104 7.11 -24.05 7.29
N GLU A 105 7.55 -24.62 6.17
CA GLU A 105 8.96 -24.56 5.74
C GLU A 105 9.38 -23.12 5.45
N GLY A 106 8.54 -22.37 4.72
CA GLY A 106 8.79 -20.96 4.46
C GLY A 106 8.83 -20.13 5.75
N ALA A 107 7.97 -20.47 6.73
CA ALA A 107 7.99 -19.82 8.04
C ALA A 107 9.29 -20.09 8.81
N ALA A 108 9.81 -21.32 8.76
CA ALA A 108 11.09 -21.68 9.37
C ALA A 108 12.27 -20.95 8.72
N ASP A 109 12.33 -20.92 7.38
CA ASP A 109 13.35 -20.18 6.63
C ASP A 109 13.30 -18.68 6.95
N GLY A 110 12.09 -18.12 7.02
CA GLY A 110 11.86 -16.74 7.41
C GLY A 110 12.37 -16.42 8.81
N ALA A 111 12.06 -17.26 9.78
CA ALA A 111 12.51 -17.10 11.16
C ALA A 111 14.05 -17.16 11.27
N LEU A 112 14.70 -18.01 10.46
CA LEU A 112 16.17 -18.07 10.40
C LEU A 112 16.76 -16.75 9.89
N VAL A 113 16.23 -16.22 8.78
CA VAL A 113 16.67 -14.92 8.23
C VAL A 113 16.49 -13.80 9.25
N ASP A 114 15.30 -13.72 9.88
CA ASP A 114 15.02 -12.71 10.89
C ASP A 114 15.98 -12.82 12.10
N GLY A 115 16.34 -14.04 12.49
CA GLY A 115 17.30 -14.30 13.56
C GLY A 115 18.72 -13.84 13.21
N VAL A 116 19.19 -14.11 11.99
CA VAL A 116 20.51 -13.66 11.52
C VAL A 116 20.58 -12.14 11.48
N GLU A 117 19.54 -11.47 11.00
CA GLU A 117 19.51 -10.00 10.94
C GLU A 117 19.48 -9.39 12.35
N ARG A 118 18.73 -9.97 13.29
CA ARG A 118 18.78 -9.56 14.71
C ARG A 118 20.18 -9.68 15.31
N ILE A 119 20.91 -10.76 15.01
CA ILE A 119 22.30 -10.91 15.46
C ILE A 119 23.18 -9.80 14.88
N LYS A 120 23.03 -9.49 13.59
CA LYS A 120 23.77 -8.40 12.95
C LYS A 120 23.49 -7.07 13.64
N ASP A 121 22.23 -6.77 13.94
CA ASP A 121 21.82 -5.54 14.62
C ASP A 121 22.52 -5.39 15.98
N ILE A 122 22.52 -6.46 16.79
CA ILE A 122 23.23 -6.49 18.08
C ILE A 122 24.73 -6.25 17.89
N THR A 123 25.36 -6.95 16.93
CA THR A 123 26.82 -6.82 16.71
C THR A 123 27.24 -5.48 16.14
N THR A 124 26.32 -4.76 15.49
CA THR A 124 26.57 -3.44 14.88
C THR A 124 26.07 -2.28 15.74
N GLY A 125 25.42 -2.56 16.88
CA GLY A 125 24.91 -1.56 17.82
C GLY A 125 23.62 -0.87 17.38
N ARG A 126 22.85 -1.47 16.45
CA ARG A 126 21.53 -0.97 16.05
C ARG A 126 20.48 -1.51 17.02
N ASN A 127 20.03 -0.67 17.96
CA ASN A 127 19.01 -1.07 18.95
C ASN A 127 17.59 -0.78 18.44
N ASP A 128 16.68 -1.73 18.64
CA ASP A 128 15.27 -1.77 18.24
C ASP A 128 14.36 -0.80 19.04
N LEU A 129 14.95 0.09 19.85
CA LEU A 129 14.24 1.18 20.50
C LEU A 129 14.25 2.37 19.56
N GLY A 130 13.11 2.59 18.90
CA GLY A 130 12.89 3.70 17.99
C GLY A 130 13.33 5.03 18.61
N ASN A 131 14.20 5.74 17.90
CA ASN A 131 14.33 7.18 18.06
C ASN A 131 12.95 7.80 17.78
N GLU A 132 12.24 8.17 18.85
CA GLU A 132 11.24 9.22 18.82
C GLU A 132 11.95 10.55 18.58
N ASP A 133 12.35 10.83 17.34
CA ASP A 133 12.65 12.18 16.86
C ASP A 133 11.63 12.53 15.79
N VAL A 134 10.39 12.80 16.24
CA VAL A 134 9.39 13.50 15.42
C VAL A 134 9.56 14.99 15.68
N GLY A 135 10.68 15.53 15.24
CA GLY A 135 10.86 16.96 15.00
C GLY A 135 10.36 17.32 13.61
N TYR A 136 9.05 17.30 13.37
CA TYR A 136 8.49 18.07 12.26
C TYR A 136 8.21 19.49 12.74
N ILE A 137 9.12 20.38 12.33
CA ILE A 137 8.96 21.82 12.34
C ILE A 137 7.57 22.19 11.80
N ARG A 138 6.84 23.01 12.57
CA ARG A 138 5.84 23.92 12.04
C ARG A 138 6.04 25.29 12.66
#